data_AF-A0AAD6ED02-F1
#
_entry.id   AF-A0AAD6ED02-F1
#
_cell.length_a   1.000
_cell.length_b   1.000
_cell.length_c   1.000
_cell.angle_alpha   90.00
_cell.angle_beta   90.00
_cell.angle_gamma   90.00
#
_symmetry.space_group_name_H-M   'P 1'
#
loop_
_entity.id
_entity.type
_entity.pdbx_description
1 polymer ?
#
loop_
_entity_poly.entity_id
_entity_poly.type
_entity_poly.pdbx_seq_one_letter_code
_entity_poly.pdbx_strand_id
1 'polypeptide(L)'
;MTSQHSWFRGPELRSIVFDAPTPSTWIVLRRVNEHEHRKDPDHSAVSYASVKYQCKKHGDASKIAFVRIYKQLPHLGTEFDDYATRAKQARAWTPPELVAYKTLTDKQSKVTPRLLGYREEEQDSSALVPAGFLVSFAWEQVPGVQLGDSLGAKVFWDMSPDQRHNIREAFKNKTIRETETIGFRPLFSGPSHLVWDSASGNLFMVGFRQWIEVKPTPWSEAKSYWFDLAKPPKKVNWSEWGNEPDTSNWKF
;
A
#
# COMPACT_ATOMS: atom_id res chain seq x y z
N MET A 1 -6.17 -11.11 11.09
CA MET A 1 -7.56 -11.38 11.53
C MET A 1 -8.48 -10.48 10.73
N THR A 2 -9.31 -11.05 9.86
CA THR A 2 -10.44 -10.33 9.26
C THR A 2 -11.49 -10.15 10.36
N SER A 3 -11.74 -8.91 10.77
CA SER A 3 -12.84 -8.59 11.68
C SER A 3 -14.14 -9.14 11.09
N GLN A 4 -14.92 -9.89 11.89
CA GLN A 4 -16.28 -10.32 11.52
C GLN A 4 -17.24 -9.13 11.38
N HIS A 5 -16.81 -7.94 11.78
CA HIS A 5 -17.57 -6.70 11.69
C HIS A 5 -16.97 -5.78 10.62
N SER A 6 -17.75 -5.47 9.58
CA SER A 6 -17.42 -4.40 8.65
C SER A 6 -17.87 -3.06 9.22
N TRP A 7 -17.03 -2.04 9.11
CA TRP A 7 -17.35 -0.64 9.38
C TRP A 7 -18.00 0.04 8.17
N PHE A 8 -17.86 -0.52 6.97
CA PHE A 8 -18.48 -0.02 5.73
C PHE A 8 -19.77 -0.79 5.43
N ARG A 9 -20.75 -0.69 6.36
CA ARG A 9 -22.10 -1.22 6.19
C ARG A 9 -22.99 -0.20 5.48
N GLY A 10 -23.94 -0.69 4.69
CA GLY A 10 -24.88 0.15 3.94
C GLY A 10 -25.05 -0.33 2.49
N PRO A 11 -25.64 0.50 1.63
CA PRO A 11 -25.73 0.22 0.20
C PRO A 11 -24.35 -0.01 -0.41
N GLU A 12 -24.28 -0.92 -1.38
CA GLU A 12 -23.04 -1.18 -2.10
C GLU A 12 -22.57 0.07 -2.86
N LEU A 13 -21.30 0.43 -2.68
CA LEU A 13 -20.68 1.53 -3.43
C LEU A 13 -20.55 1.11 -4.90
N ARG A 14 -21.27 1.78 -5.80
CA ARG A 14 -21.23 1.49 -7.24
C ARG A 14 -20.15 2.27 -7.99
N SER A 15 -19.88 3.50 -7.55
CA SER A 15 -18.90 4.37 -8.19
C SER A 15 -18.35 5.41 -7.23
N ILE A 16 -17.18 5.94 -7.56
CA ILE A 16 -16.56 7.05 -6.85
C ILE A 16 -16.06 8.10 -7.86
N VAL A 17 -16.11 9.36 -7.45
CA VAL A 17 -15.66 10.51 -8.26
C VAL A 17 -14.53 11.20 -7.52
N PHE A 18 -13.51 11.63 -8.27
CA PHE A 18 -12.43 12.46 -7.76
C PHE A 18 -12.33 13.72 -8.60
N ASP A 19 -12.07 14.84 -7.95
CA ASP A 19 -11.96 16.15 -8.60
C ASP A 19 -10.49 16.54 -8.87
N ALA A 20 -9.56 15.98 -8.07
CA ALA A 20 -8.12 16.17 -8.20
C ALA A 20 -7.40 14.83 -8.49
N PRO A 21 -6.24 14.83 -9.19
CA PRO A 21 -5.62 15.98 -9.86
C PRO A 21 -6.38 16.43 -11.13
N THR A 22 -7.23 15.56 -11.65
CA THR A 22 -8.18 15.85 -12.74
C THR A 22 -9.49 15.12 -12.47
N PRO A 23 -10.65 15.67 -12.87
CA PRO A 23 -11.93 15.00 -12.72
C PRO A 23 -11.93 13.58 -13.30
N SER A 24 -12.31 12.61 -12.49
CA SER A 24 -12.40 11.22 -12.91
C SER A 24 -13.48 10.46 -12.16
N THR A 25 -14.12 9.51 -12.85
CA THR A 25 -15.14 8.62 -12.28
C THR A 25 -14.66 7.18 -12.41
N TRP A 26 -14.81 6.42 -11.32
CA TRP A 26 -14.38 5.02 -11.22
C TRP A 26 -15.54 4.15 -10.80
N ILE A 27 -15.81 3.10 -11.56
CA ILE A 27 -16.88 2.13 -11.30
C ILE A 27 -16.29 0.98 -10.49
N VAL A 28 -16.93 0.66 -9.37
CA VAL A 28 -16.52 -0.42 -8.48
C VAL A 28 -16.75 -1.76 -9.17
N LEU A 29 -15.73 -2.61 -9.20
CA LEU A 29 -15.82 -3.97 -9.70
C LEU A 29 -16.02 -4.96 -8.55
N ARG A 30 -15.23 -4.80 -7.49
CA ARG A 30 -15.32 -5.62 -6.28
C ARG A 30 -14.63 -4.97 -5.09
N ARG A 31 -15.04 -5.39 -3.91
CA ARG A 31 -14.34 -5.13 -2.64
C ARG A 31 -13.15 -6.09 -2.49
N VAL A 32 -11.99 -5.56 -2.08
CA VAL A 32 -10.72 -6.31 -1.97
C VAL A 32 -10.42 -6.68 -0.53
N ASN A 33 -10.39 -5.69 0.39
CA ASN A 33 -10.18 -5.92 1.81
C ASN A 33 -10.69 -4.76 2.65
N GLU A 34 -10.79 -4.99 3.95
CA GLU A 34 -11.03 -3.95 4.95
C GLU A 34 -10.01 -4.11 6.08
N HIS A 35 -9.58 -2.98 6.63
CA HIS A 35 -8.71 -2.90 7.79
C HIS A 35 -9.32 -1.96 8.82
N GLU A 36 -9.06 -2.25 10.08
CA GLU A 36 -9.34 -1.36 11.19
C GLU A 36 -8.07 -1.08 11.98
N HIS A 37 -8.03 0.10 12.58
CA HIS A 37 -7.02 0.52 13.51
C HIS A 37 -7.73 1.29 14.62
N ARG A 38 -7.81 0.72 15.82
CA ARG A 38 -8.48 1.36 16.96
C ARG A 38 -7.44 1.73 18.01
N LYS A 39 -7.68 2.85 18.66
CA LYS A 39 -6.84 3.45 19.69
C LYS A 39 -7.68 3.84 20.89
N ASP A 40 -7.10 3.68 22.07
CA ASP A 40 -7.66 4.19 23.32
C ASP A 40 -7.70 5.73 23.31
N PRO A 41 -8.59 6.35 24.10
CA PRO A 41 -8.73 7.82 24.16
C PRO A 41 -7.44 8.56 24.51
N ASP A 42 -6.56 7.95 25.33
CA ASP A 42 -5.31 8.56 25.79
C ASP A 42 -4.21 8.57 24.72
N HIS A 43 -4.44 7.94 23.57
CA HIS A 43 -3.45 7.86 22.51
C HIS A 43 -3.61 9.00 21.50
N SER A 44 -2.52 9.68 21.17
CA SER A 44 -2.48 10.74 20.14
C SER A 44 -2.76 10.29 18.70
N ALA A 45 -3.00 9.01 18.46
CA ALA A 45 -3.21 8.44 17.12
C ALA A 45 -4.70 8.26 16.83
N VAL A 46 -5.08 8.37 15.56
CA VAL A 46 -6.48 8.19 15.15
C VAL A 46 -6.91 6.73 15.14
N SER A 47 -8.14 6.52 15.61
CA SER A 47 -8.94 5.36 15.25
C SER A 47 -9.53 5.54 13.84
N TYR A 48 -9.42 4.51 13.01
CA TYR A 48 -9.96 4.53 11.64
C TYR A 48 -10.27 3.13 11.11
N ALA A 49 -11.16 3.10 10.11
CA ALA A 49 -11.34 1.96 9.22
C ALA A 49 -10.96 2.35 7.81
N SER A 50 -10.45 1.38 7.03
CA SER A 50 -10.29 1.57 5.60
C SER A 50 -10.73 0.37 4.79
N VAL A 51 -11.38 0.63 3.66
CA VAL A 51 -11.81 -0.38 2.70
C VAL A 51 -11.11 -0.15 1.36
N LYS A 52 -10.63 -1.22 0.74
CA LYS A 52 -10.03 -1.21 -0.59
C LYS A 52 -11.00 -1.84 -1.59
N TYR A 53 -11.15 -1.19 -2.74
CA TYR A 53 -11.89 -1.68 -3.90
C TYR A 53 -10.96 -1.81 -5.10
N GLN A 54 -11.34 -2.69 -6.02
CA GLN A 54 -10.84 -2.70 -7.39
C GLN A 54 -11.90 -2.04 -8.27
N CYS A 55 -11.48 -1.08 -9.09
CA CYS A 55 -12.38 -0.27 -9.90
C CYS A 55 -11.87 -0.18 -11.35
N LYS A 56 -12.77 0.11 -12.29
CA LYS A 56 -12.42 0.49 -13.66
C LYS A 56 -12.77 1.95 -13.91
N LYS A 57 -12.04 2.62 -14.81
CA LYS A 57 -12.36 3.99 -15.20
C LYS A 57 -13.70 4.01 -15.96
N HIS A 58 -14.56 4.97 -15.65
CA HIS A 58 -15.77 5.20 -16.43
C HIS A 58 -15.38 5.58 -17.87
N GLY A 59 -15.99 4.92 -18.85
CA GLY A 59 -15.69 5.11 -20.29
C GLY A 59 -14.40 4.45 -20.79
N ASP A 60 -13.59 3.81 -19.93
CA ASP A 60 -12.35 3.14 -20.33
C ASP A 60 -12.09 1.91 -19.46
N ALA A 61 -12.60 0.76 -19.90
CA ALA A 61 -12.50 -0.50 -19.15
C ALA A 61 -11.07 -1.07 -19.09
N SER A 62 -10.14 -0.58 -19.92
CA SER A 62 -8.74 -1.00 -19.89
C SER A 62 -7.99 -0.44 -18.69
N LYS A 63 -8.48 0.66 -18.10
CA LYS A 63 -7.87 1.30 -16.95
C LYS A 63 -8.46 0.77 -15.65
N ILE A 64 -7.67 -0.04 -14.97
CA ILE A 64 -8.00 -0.58 -13.65
C ILE A 64 -7.23 0.19 -12.57
N ALA A 65 -7.92 0.49 -11.49
CA ALA A 65 -7.37 1.15 -10.32
C ALA A 65 -7.74 0.40 -9.05
N PHE A 66 -6.93 0.59 -8.03
CA PHE A 66 -7.36 0.38 -6.66
C PHE A 66 -7.86 1.69 -6.09
N VAL A 67 -8.98 1.62 -5.37
CA VAL A 67 -9.51 2.74 -4.59
C VAL A 67 -9.44 2.36 -3.12
N ARG A 68 -9.01 3.28 -2.26
CA ARG A 68 -9.15 3.12 -0.81
C ARG A 68 -9.89 4.29 -0.22
N ILE A 69 -10.76 3.98 0.73
CA ILE A 69 -11.50 4.94 1.53
C ILE A 69 -11.10 4.73 2.98
N TYR A 70 -10.62 5.78 3.63
CA TYR A 70 -10.36 5.87 5.06
C TYR A 70 -11.46 6.69 5.70
N LYS A 71 -11.99 6.23 6.82
CA LYS A 71 -12.92 7.01 7.63
C LYS A 71 -12.56 6.96 9.10
N GLN A 72 -12.76 8.06 9.79
CA GLN A 72 -12.49 8.13 11.23
C GLN A 72 -13.50 7.29 12.01
N LEU A 73 -12.98 6.52 12.96
CA LEU A 73 -13.77 5.80 13.96
C LEU A 73 -13.66 6.49 15.32
N PRO A 74 -14.65 6.30 16.22
CA PRO A 74 -14.52 6.71 17.60
C PRO A 74 -13.33 6.00 18.27
N HIS A 75 -12.80 6.59 19.33
CA HIS A 75 -11.89 5.90 20.24
C HIS A 75 -12.54 4.66 20.83
N LEU A 76 -11.72 3.66 21.15
CA LEU A 76 -12.20 2.42 21.75
C LEU A 76 -12.94 2.73 23.07
N GLY A 77 -14.16 2.21 23.23
CA GLY A 77 -15.00 2.41 24.41
C GLY A 77 -15.93 3.62 24.31
N THR A 78 -15.79 4.47 23.29
CA THR A 78 -16.62 5.68 23.10
C THR A 78 -17.64 5.51 21.97
N GLU A 79 -17.77 4.31 21.39
CA GLU A 79 -18.64 4.05 20.24
C GLU A 79 -20.12 4.33 20.53
N PHE A 80 -20.53 4.21 21.79
CA PHE A 80 -21.91 4.42 22.26
C PHE A 80 -22.12 5.75 22.96
N ASP A 81 -21.09 6.60 23.04
CA ASP A 81 -21.23 7.94 23.59
C ASP A 81 -22.16 8.79 22.72
N ASP A 82 -22.69 9.85 23.33
CA ASP A 82 -23.53 10.80 22.64
C ASP A 82 -22.78 11.44 21.46
N TYR A 83 -23.56 11.94 20.51
CA TYR A 83 -23.05 12.53 19.28
C TYR A 83 -22.07 13.67 19.52
N ALA A 84 -22.33 14.55 20.50
CA ALA A 84 -21.49 15.70 20.78
C ALA A 84 -20.14 15.26 21.37
N THR A 85 -20.15 14.20 22.18
CA THR A 85 -18.91 13.59 22.70
C THR A 85 -18.07 12.97 21.58
N ARG A 86 -18.67 12.18 20.67
CA ARG A 86 -17.93 11.62 19.53
C ARG A 86 -17.44 12.70 18.54
N ALA A 87 -18.22 13.76 18.32
CA ALA A 87 -17.83 14.86 17.43
C ALA A 87 -16.56 15.59 17.92
N LYS A 88 -16.33 15.69 19.24
CA LYS A 88 -15.10 16.27 19.80
C LYS A 88 -13.83 15.50 19.43
N GLN A 89 -13.96 14.25 18.98
CA GLN A 89 -12.82 13.42 18.55
C GLN A 89 -12.39 13.71 17.11
N ALA A 90 -13.22 14.43 16.34
CA ALA A 90 -12.95 14.77 14.96
C ALA A 90 -11.59 15.48 14.80
N ARG A 91 -10.82 15.06 13.80
CA ARG A 91 -9.57 15.73 13.45
C ARG A 91 -9.26 15.62 11.98
N ALA A 92 -8.60 16.65 11.44
CA ALA A 92 -7.97 16.58 10.14
C ALA A 92 -6.84 15.52 10.17
N TRP A 93 -6.82 14.65 9.16
CA TRP A 93 -5.77 13.64 9.04
C TRP A 93 -5.68 13.12 7.60
N THR A 94 -4.48 13.21 7.03
CA THR A 94 -4.16 12.59 5.73
C THR A 94 -3.51 11.22 5.98
N PRO A 95 -4.03 10.13 5.39
CA PRO A 95 -3.41 8.81 5.52
C PRO A 95 -1.96 8.81 4.98
N PRO A 96 -0.99 8.20 5.69
CA PRO A 96 0.38 8.08 5.20
C PRO A 96 0.46 7.48 3.80
N GLU A 97 -0.42 6.53 3.47
CA GLU A 97 -0.50 5.94 2.13
C GLU A 97 -0.79 6.96 1.03
N LEU A 98 -1.67 7.94 1.28
CA LEU A 98 -1.95 9.01 0.30
C LEU A 98 -0.73 9.93 0.14
N VAL A 99 -0.01 10.23 1.23
CA VAL A 99 1.24 11.01 1.18
C VAL A 99 2.29 10.30 0.30
N ALA A 100 2.44 8.98 0.44
CA ALA A 100 3.33 8.21 -0.40
C ALA A 100 2.93 8.29 -1.89
N TYR A 101 1.66 8.04 -2.22
CA TYR A 101 1.23 8.08 -3.63
C TYR A 101 1.29 9.49 -4.25
N LYS A 102 1.00 10.55 -3.50
CA LYS A 102 1.24 11.94 -3.95
C LYS A 102 2.73 12.11 -4.30
N THR A 103 3.62 11.78 -3.36
CA THR A 103 5.06 11.98 -3.52
C THR A 103 5.66 11.14 -4.66
N LEU A 104 5.34 9.86 -4.74
CA LEU A 104 5.81 8.95 -5.81
C LEU A 104 5.37 9.42 -7.20
N THR A 105 4.16 9.96 -7.30
CA THR A 105 3.61 10.49 -8.56
C THR A 105 4.25 11.81 -8.94
N ASP A 106 4.42 12.72 -7.97
CA ASP A 106 5.06 14.03 -8.18
C ASP A 106 6.53 13.88 -8.60
N LYS A 107 7.23 12.87 -8.04
CA LYS A 107 8.58 12.47 -8.44
C LYS A 107 8.62 11.64 -9.73
N GLN A 108 7.48 11.41 -10.37
CA GLN A 108 7.31 10.71 -11.64
C GLN A 108 7.94 9.32 -11.68
N SER A 109 7.84 8.58 -10.56
CA SER A 109 8.41 7.25 -10.46
C SER A 109 7.93 6.33 -11.57
N LYS A 110 8.86 5.55 -12.13
CA LYS A 110 8.61 4.54 -13.18
C LYS A 110 8.46 3.14 -12.62
N VAL A 111 8.72 2.95 -11.32
CA VAL A 111 8.68 1.65 -10.65
C VAL A 111 7.63 1.58 -9.54
N THR A 112 6.73 2.55 -9.44
CA THR A 112 5.63 2.53 -8.46
C THR A 112 4.31 2.91 -9.11
N PRO A 113 3.16 2.49 -8.54
CA PRO A 113 1.85 2.90 -9.05
C PRO A 113 1.64 4.40 -8.94
N ARG A 114 1.02 4.99 -9.96
CA ARG A 114 0.67 6.41 -9.96
C ARG A 114 -0.64 6.67 -9.24
N LEU A 115 -0.71 7.82 -8.56
CA LEU A 115 -1.95 8.39 -8.06
C LEU A 115 -2.81 8.85 -9.24
N LEU A 116 -4.09 8.46 -9.22
CA LEU A 116 -5.04 8.72 -10.31
C LEU A 116 -6.13 9.70 -9.90
N GLY A 117 -6.44 9.76 -8.60
CA GLY A 117 -7.39 10.72 -8.05
C GLY A 117 -7.42 10.67 -6.54
N TYR A 118 -7.80 11.75 -5.88
CA TYR A 118 -8.04 11.77 -4.45
C TYR A 118 -9.08 12.81 -4.03
N ARG A 119 -9.63 12.60 -2.85
CA ARG A 119 -10.55 13.52 -2.19
C ARG A 119 -10.37 13.42 -0.67
N GLU A 120 -10.30 14.58 -0.03
CA GLU A 120 -10.18 14.71 1.43
C GLU A 120 -11.42 15.50 1.89
N GLU A 121 -12.27 14.87 2.68
CA GLU A 121 -13.57 15.40 3.11
C GLU A 121 -13.76 15.18 4.62
N GLU A 122 -14.80 15.79 5.15
CA GLU A 122 -15.32 15.52 6.50
C GLU A 122 -16.51 14.58 6.43
N GLN A 123 -16.65 13.74 7.45
CA GLN A 123 -17.81 12.87 7.64
C GLN A 123 -19.04 13.70 7.99
N ASP A 124 -20.20 13.27 7.47
CA ASP A 124 -21.47 13.92 7.70
C ASP A 124 -21.91 13.92 9.18
N SER A 125 -22.98 14.66 9.46
CA SER A 125 -23.55 14.81 10.79
C SER A 125 -24.32 13.60 11.31
N SER A 126 -24.29 12.46 10.62
CA SER A 126 -24.87 11.19 11.06
C SER A 126 -23.81 10.10 11.27
N ALA A 127 -22.57 10.38 10.89
CA ALA A 127 -21.46 9.45 10.96
C ALA A 127 -21.04 9.11 12.40
N LEU A 128 -20.20 8.08 12.53
CA LEU A 128 -19.68 7.64 13.82
C LEU A 128 -18.78 8.69 14.48
N VAL A 129 -18.01 9.44 13.70
CA VAL A 129 -17.28 10.63 14.18
C VAL A 129 -17.66 11.78 13.27
N PRO A 130 -18.68 12.56 13.65
CA PRO A 130 -19.14 13.68 12.85
C PRO A 130 -18.07 14.73 12.70
N ALA A 131 -17.95 15.33 11.51
CA ALA A 131 -16.83 16.19 11.11
C ALA A 131 -15.43 15.51 11.18
N GLY A 132 -15.35 14.22 11.51
CA GLY A 132 -14.11 13.45 11.42
C GLY A 132 -13.70 13.24 9.97
N PHE A 133 -12.46 12.84 9.71
CA PHE A 133 -12.00 12.72 8.32
C PHE A 133 -12.68 11.59 7.54
N LEU A 134 -12.86 11.83 6.24
CA LEU A 134 -13.21 10.86 5.20
C LEU A 134 -12.30 11.09 3.99
N VAL A 135 -11.31 10.22 3.80
CA VAL A 135 -10.30 10.38 2.75
C VAL A 135 -10.37 9.23 1.78
N SER A 136 -10.53 9.54 0.49
CA SER A 136 -10.58 8.54 -0.57
C SER A 136 -9.56 8.84 -1.66
N PHE A 137 -8.97 7.80 -2.24
CA PHE A 137 -8.02 7.97 -3.33
C PHE A 137 -7.90 6.73 -4.20
N ALA A 138 -7.56 6.95 -5.46
CA ALA A 138 -7.32 5.94 -6.48
C ALA A 138 -5.85 5.93 -6.90
N TRP A 139 -5.28 4.73 -7.06
CA TRP A 139 -3.98 4.54 -7.67
C TRP A 139 -4.03 3.40 -8.67
N GLU A 140 -3.06 3.40 -9.58
CA GLU A 140 -2.96 2.44 -10.66
C GLU A 140 -2.85 0.99 -10.15
N GLN A 141 -3.59 0.08 -10.78
CA GLN A 141 -3.23 -1.32 -10.72
C GLN A 141 -2.21 -1.58 -11.84
N VAL A 142 -0.93 -1.65 -11.46
CA VAL A 142 0.18 -1.88 -12.38
C VAL A 142 0.02 -3.23 -13.12
N PRO A 143 0.49 -3.32 -14.38
CA PRO A 143 0.45 -4.58 -15.13
C PRO A 143 1.42 -5.61 -14.55
N GLY A 144 1.21 -6.87 -14.89
CA GLY A 144 2.13 -7.97 -14.57
C GLY A 144 1.63 -8.92 -13.49
N VAL A 145 2.56 -9.75 -12.99
CA VAL A 145 2.31 -10.83 -12.04
C VAL A 145 2.94 -10.50 -10.70
N GLN A 146 2.15 -10.56 -9.64
CA GLN A 146 2.64 -10.38 -8.27
C GLN A 146 3.54 -11.57 -7.89
N LEU A 147 4.73 -11.29 -7.37
CA LEU A 147 5.79 -12.30 -7.19
C LEU A 147 5.59 -13.22 -5.97
N GLY A 148 4.65 -12.87 -5.10
CA GLY A 148 4.29 -13.68 -3.94
C GLY A 148 3.14 -13.10 -3.14
N ASP A 149 2.92 -13.67 -1.98
CA ASP A 149 1.87 -13.29 -1.03
C ASP A 149 2.45 -13.17 0.40
N SER A 150 1.61 -13.28 1.42
CA SER A 150 2.05 -13.23 2.83
C SER A 150 2.81 -14.48 3.28
N LEU A 151 2.81 -15.57 2.50
CA LEU A 151 3.46 -16.84 2.81
C LEU A 151 4.82 -16.98 2.14
N GLY A 152 5.09 -16.21 1.08
CA GLY A 152 6.41 -16.14 0.43
C GLY A 152 6.36 -15.92 -1.07
N ALA A 153 7.52 -16.02 -1.72
CA ALA A 153 7.70 -15.73 -3.14
C ALA A 153 7.50 -16.96 -4.03
N LYS A 154 6.48 -17.79 -3.77
CA LYS A 154 6.28 -19.04 -4.53
C LYS A 154 6.23 -18.77 -6.04
N VAL A 155 5.48 -17.75 -6.44
CA VAL A 155 5.33 -17.36 -7.85
C VAL A 155 6.69 -17.03 -8.47
N PHE A 156 7.52 -16.23 -7.80
CA PHE A 156 8.89 -15.97 -8.25
C PHE A 156 9.74 -17.23 -8.35
N TRP A 157 9.75 -18.09 -7.33
CA TRP A 157 10.61 -19.29 -7.29
C TRP A 157 10.19 -20.39 -8.28
N ASP A 158 8.92 -20.43 -8.68
CA ASP A 158 8.42 -21.32 -9.72
C ASP A 158 8.79 -20.84 -11.14
N MET A 159 9.23 -19.58 -11.32
CA MET A 159 9.66 -19.07 -12.62
C MET A 159 10.99 -19.68 -13.08
N SER A 160 11.20 -19.64 -14.40
CA SER A 160 12.45 -20.08 -15.02
C SER A 160 13.67 -19.34 -14.45
N PRO A 161 14.86 -19.97 -14.45
CA PRO A 161 16.10 -19.31 -14.02
C PRO A 161 16.33 -17.95 -14.69
N ASP A 162 16.09 -17.84 -15.99
CA ASP A 162 16.30 -16.60 -16.75
C ASP A 162 15.33 -15.49 -16.32
N GLN A 163 14.06 -15.82 -16.09
CA GLN A 163 13.10 -14.84 -15.57
C GLN A 163 13.47 -14.37 -14.16
N ARG A 164 13.89 -15.28 -13.28
CA ARG A 164 14.34 -14.91 -11.93
C ARG A 164 15.58 -14.01 -11.97
N HIS A 165 16.51 -14.29 -12.89
CA HIS A 165 17.67 -13.44 -13.14
C HIS A 165 17.25 -12.02 -13.60
N ASN A 166 16.38 -11.93 -14.61
CA ASN A 166 15.91 -10.64 -15.12
C ASN A 166 15.19 -9.80 -14.06
N ILE A 167 14.38 -10.43 -13.22
CA ILE A 167 13.70 -9.77 -12.09
C ILE A 167 14.71 -9.20 -11.09
N ARG A 168 15.77 -9.96 -10.75
CA ARG A 168 16.81 -9.49 -9.83
C ARG A 168 17.59 -8.32 -10.39
N GLU A 169 17.93 -8.37 -11.69
CA GLU A 169 18.60 -7.25 -12.35
C GLU A 169 17.70 -6.01 -12.37
N ALA A 170 16.41 -6.15 -12.67
CA ALA A 170 15.45 -5.04 -12.59
C ALA A 170 15.28 -4.50 -11.15
N PHE A 171 15.31 -5.38 -10.15
CA PHE A 171 15.27 -5.01 -8.74
C PHE A 171 16.51 -4.18 -8.35
N LYS A 172 17.70 -4.75 -8.58
CA LYS A 172 19.02 -4.19 -8.24
C LYS A 172 19.32 -2.88 -8.94
N ASN A 173 19.09 -2.84 -10.26
CA ASN A 173 19.57 -1.73 -11.09
C ASN A 173 18.59 -0.57 -11.17
N LYS A 174 17.30 -0.81 -10.88
CA LYS A 174 16.24 0.20 -11.05
C LYS A 174 15.33 0.32 -9.83
N THR A 175 14.58 -0.75 -9.52
CA THR A 175 13.44 -0.70 -8.59
C THR A 175 13.81 -0.16 -7.22
N ILE A 176 14.76 -0.80 -6.53
CA ILE A 176 15.13 -0.42 -5.17
C ILE A 176 15.81 0.95 -5.12
N ARG A 177 16.67 1.24 -6.12
CA ARG A 177 17.44 2.48 -6.20
C ARG A 177 16.53 3.69 -6.37
N GLU A 178 15.55 3.59 -7.25
CA GLU A 178 14.59 4.67 -7.51
C GLU A 178 13.72 4.92 -6.27
N THR A 179 13.18 3.87 -5.64
CA THR A 179 12.35 4.03 -4.43
C THR A 179 13.14 4.62 -3.26
N GLU A 180 14.39 4.17 -3.05
CA GLU A 180 15.25 4.72 -2.00
C GLU A 180 15.68 6.17 -2.29
N THR A 181 15.87 6.53 -3.55
CA THR A 181 16.20 7.91 -3.97
C THR A 181 15.02 8.87 -3.74
N ILE A 182 13.79 8.40 -3.97
CA ILE A 182 12.59 9.15 -3.60
C ILE A 182 12.41 9.21 -2.07
N GLY A 183 12.99 8.25 -1.34
CA GLY A 183 13.03 8.22 0.11
C GLY A 183 11.97 7.33 0.76
N PHE A 184 11.36 6.41 0.01
CA PHE A 184 10.26 5.58 0.48
C PHE A 184 10.56 4.09 0.34
N ARG A 185 10.15 3.30 1.34
CA ARG A 185 10.07 1.84 1.25
C ARG A 185 8.83 1.31 1.97
N PRO A 186 8.12 0.29 1.45
CA PRO A 186 7.07 -0.40 2.20
C PRO A 186 7.63 -0.95 3.51
N LEU A 187 6.92 -0.71 4.62
CA LEU A 187 7.35 -1.09 5.96
C LEU A 187 7.59 -2.61 6.05
N PHE A 188 6.67 -3.39 5.51
CA PHE A 188 6.76 -4.85 5.44
C PHE A 188 7.22 -5.25 4.04
N SER A 189 8.51 -5.04 3.75
CA SER A 189 9.10 -5.51 2.49
C SER A 189 8.93 -7.03 2.36
N GLY A 190 8.60 -7.46 1.15
CA GLY A 190 8.32 -8.86 0.85
C GLY A 190 7.94 -9.05 -0.61
N PRO A 191 7.84 -10.30 -1.08
CA PRO A 191 7.55 -10.60 -2.49
C PRO A 191 6.15 -10.16 -2.92
N SER A 192 5.21 -10.05 -1.98
CA SER A 192 3.89 -9.45 -2.20
C SER A 192 3.93 -7.95 -2.51
N HIS A 193 5.08 -7.29 -2.33
CA HIS A 193 5.27 -5.88 -2.66
C HIS A 193 5.96 -5.70 -4.02
N LEU A 194 6.10 -6.77 -4.80
CA LEU A 194 6.70 -6.74 -6.13
C LEU A 194 5.74 -7.30 -7.18
N VAL A 195 5.59 -6.58 -8.29
CA VAL A 195 4.83 -7.00 -9.47
C VAL A 195 5.75 -6.94 -10.68
N TRP A 196 5.93 -8.08 -11.35
CA TRP A 196 6.77 -8.21 -12.53
C TRP A 196 5.93 -8.14 -13.81
N ASP A 197 6.19 -7.14 -14.64
CA ASP A 197 5.63 -7.04 -15.98
C ASP A 197 6.66 -7.49 -17.02
N SER A 198 6.54 -8.73 -17.47
CA SER A 198 7.44 -9.31 -18.46
C SER A 198 7.37 -8.61 -19.82
N ALA A 199 6.24 -7.97 -20.15
CA ALA A 199 6.09 -7.30 -21.45
C ALA A 199 6.93 -6.02 -21.54
N SER A 200 7.00 -5.24 -20.46
CA SER A 200 7.83 -4.03 -20.41
C SER A 200 9.20 -4.25 -19.77
N GLY A 201 9.43 -5.40 -19.11
CA GLY A 201 10.63 -5.66 -18.32
C GLY A 201 10.72 -4.82 -17.05
N ASN A 202 9.59 -4.24 -16.59
CA ASN A 202 9.55 -3.45 -15.36
C ASN A 202 9.18 -4.31 -14.16
N LEU A 203 9.86 -4.04 -13.05
CA LEU A 203 9.48 -4.52 -11.73
C LEU A 203 8.92 -3.35 -10.94
N PHE A 204 7.66 -3.46 -10.52
CA PHE A 204 6.99 -2.43 -9.74
C PHE A 204 7.03 -2.77 -8.26
N MET A 205 7.41 -1.79 -7.43
CA MET A 205 7.19 -1.83 -6.00
C MET A 205 5.79 -1.31 -5.67
N VAL A 206 5.02 -2.08 -4.91
CA VAL A 206 3.63 -1.78 -4.54
C VAL A 206 3.43 -1.88 -3.02
N GLY A 207 2.23 -1.54 -2.52
CA GLY A 207 1.86 -1.80 -1.13
C GLY A 207 2.32 -0.74 -0.11
N PHE A 208 2.23 0.54 -0.46
CA PHE A 208 2.64 1.67 0.40
C PHE A 208 1.62 2.04 1.50
N ARG A 209 0.76 1.11 1.96
CA ARG A 209 -0.19 1.37 3.05
C ARG A 209 0.53 1.83 4.31
N GLN A 210 1.61 1.13 4.63
CA GLN A 210 2.56 1.50 5.65
C GLN A 210 3.92 1.54 4.98
N TRP A 211 4.65 2.61 5.20
CA TRP A 211 5.94 2.86 4.60
C TRP A 211 6.84 3.52 5.63
N ILE A 212 8.13 3.50 5.36
CA ILE A 212 9.15 4.17 6.15
C ILE A 212 9.98 5.09 5.25
N GLU A 213 10.48 6.16 5.85
CA GLU A 213 11.52 6.97 5.22
C GLU A 213 12.81 6.17 5.17
N VAL A 214 13.48 6.22 4.02
CA VAL A 214 14.78 5.59 3.82
C VAL A 214 15.73 6.57 3.15
N LYS A 215 17.02 6.43 3.44
CA LYS A 215 18.07 7.09 2.68
C LYS A 215 18.62 6.11 1.65
N PRO A 216 19.05 6.57 0.46
CA PRO A 216 19.80 5.75 -0.46
C PRO A 216 21.01 5.14 0.24
N THR A 217 21.16 3.83 0.10
CA THR A 217 22.35 3.10 0.59
C THR A 217 23.02 2.38 -0.56
N PRO A 218 24.34 2.14 -0.50
CA PRO A 218 25.03 1.32 -1.48
C PRO A 218 24.32 -0.01 -1.72
N TRP A 219 24.50 -0.56 -2.92
CA TRP A 219 23.93 -1.86 -3.24
C TRP A 219 24.58 -2.94 -2.39
N SER A 220 23.75 -3.81 -1.81
CA SER A 220 24.16 -5.05 -1.17
C SER A 220 23.20 -6.15 -1.61
N GLU A 221 23.73 -7.32 -1.98
CA GLU A 221 22.93 -8.49 -2.38
C GLU A 221 21.99 -8.94 -1.25
N ALA A 222 22.32 -8.60 0.01
CA ALA A 222 21.47 -8.84 1.17
C ALA A 222 20.10 -8.16 1.06
N LYS A 223 19.98 -7.07 0.28
CA LYS A 223 18.69 -6.40 0.03
C LYS A 223 17.68 -7.33 -0.66
N SER A 224 18.13 -8.27 -1.48
CA SER A 224 17.29 -9.25 -2.18
C SER A 224 16.55 -10.18 -1.21
N TYR A 225 17.10 -10.44 -0.02
CA TYR A 225 16.48 -11.29 0.99
C TYR A 225 15.18 -10.71 1.55
N TRP A 226 15.11 -9.39 1.78
CA TRP A 226 13.90 -8.73 2.29
C TRP A 226 12.69 -8.88 1.37
N PHE A 227 12.93 -9.18 0.10
CA PHE A 227 11.89 -9.37 -0.90
C PHE A 227 11.76 -10.85 -1.31
N ASP A 228 12.42 -11.77 -0.61
CA ASP A 228 12.47 -13.21 -0.92
C ASP A 228 12.92 -13.48 -2.37
N LEU A 229 13.81 -12.62 -2.87
CA LEU A 229 14.51 -12.79 -4.15
C LEU A 229 15.82 -13.58 -3.97
N ALA A 230 16.23 -13.88 -2.74
CA ALA A 230 17.39 -14.70 -2.42
C ALA A 230 17.13 -15.54 -1.16
N LYS A 231 17.69 -16.74 -1.11
CA LYS A 231 17.55 -17.67 0.03
C LYS A 231 18.91 -18.00 0.65
N PRO A 232 19.14 -17.62 1.91
CA PRO A 232 20.37 -18.00 2.62
C PRO A 232 20.35 -19.52 2.93
N PRO A 233 21.52 -20.17 3.04
CA PRO A 233 21.62 -21.61 3.31
C PRO A 233 21.18 -21.99 4.73
N LYS A 234 21.22 -21.03 5.66
CA LYS A 234 20.73 -21.12 7.03
C LYS A 234 19.92 -19.86 7.34
N LYS A 235 19.06 -19.91 8.36
CA LYS A 235 18.40 -18.69 8.86
C LYS A 235 19.47 -17.65 9.21
N VAL A 236 19.32 -16.45 8.67
CA VAL A 236 20.28 -15.37 8.93
C VAL A 236 20.16 -14.95 10.38
N ASN A 237 21.31 -14.83 11.05
CA ASN A 237 21.37 -14.30 12.40
C ASN A 237 21.21 -12.77 12.35
N TRP A 238 20.18 -12.25 13.01
CA TRP A 238 19.86 -10.82 12.98
C TRP A 238 20.95 -9.95 13.61
N SER A 239 21.77 -10.48 14.53
CA SER A 239 22.90 -9.75 15.11
C SER A 239 24.03 -9.50 14.11
N GLU A 240 24.11 -10.30 13.04
CA GLU A 240 25.14 -10.17 11.99
C GLU A 240 24.69 -9.25 10.85
N TRP A 241 23.42 -8.85 10.81
CA TRP A 241 22.88 -8.02 9.73
C TRP A 241 23.51 -6.62 9.65
N GLY A 242 23.98 -6.10 10.80
CA GLY A 242 24.70 -4.82 10.85
C GLY A 242 26.06 -4.83 10.16
N ASN A 243 26.63 -6.02 9.89
CA ASN A 243 27.97 -6.19 9.32
C ASN A 243 27.96 -6.51 7.82
N GLU A 244 26.82 -6.37 7.14
CA GLU A 244 26.57 -6.89 5.78
C GLU A 244 26.82 -8.40 5.68
N PRO A 245 25.76 -9.24 5.64
CA PRO A 245 25.95 -10.69 5.67
C PRO A 245 26.70 -11.19 4.44
N ASP A 246 27.57 -12.19 4.61
CA ASP A 246 28.18 -12.91 3.49
C ASP A 246 27.10 -13.63 2.68
N THR A 247 26.98 -13.22 1.41
CA THR A 247 25.97 -13.73 0.47
C THR A 247 26.52 -14.76 -0.51
N SER A 248 27.80 -15.12 -0.42
CA SER A 248 28.47 -16.04 -1.35
C SER A 248 27.79 -17.40 -1.49
N ASN A 249 27.19 -17.91 -0.41
CA ASN A 249 26.52 -19.21 -0.36
C ASN A 249 24.99 -19.11 -0.49
N TRP A 250 24.45 -17.93 -0.82
CA TRP A 250 23.01 -17.77 -0.96
C TRP A 250 22.54 -18.30 -2.31
N LYS A 251 21.33 -18.85 -2.32
CA LYS A 251 20.64 -19.20 -3.55
C LYS A 251 20.02 -17.94 -4.13
N PHE A 252 20.58 -17.50 -5.25
CA PHE A 252 19.94 -16.59 -6.19
C PHE A 252 19.29 -17.44 -7.29
#